data_AF-A0AAJ8BHP4-F1
#
_entry.id   AF-A0AAJ8BHP4-F1
#
_cell.length_a   1.000
_cell.length_b   1.000
_cell.length_c   1.000
_cell.angle_alpha   90.00
_cell.angle_beta   90.00
_cell.angle_gamma   90.00
#
_symmetry.space_group_name_H-M   'P 1'
#
loop_
_entity.id
_entity.type
_entity.pdbx_description
1 polymer ?
#
loop_
_entity_poly.entity_id
_entity_poly.type
_entity_poly.pdbx_seq_one_letter_code
_entity_poly.pdbx_strand_id
1 'polypeptide(L)'
;MSRDTEPSLLGKSMLQSTFSDGHCFRPDFDISVIKDKTVIENAAEPERSPENEKRDVEMQTFLLAYLTAKMESNTAKLKAEAEARILQMMEEEKALHNEVQRKKRQYLLAEKKRLENELLDLQIAALTPVPEAAKQFTEDYMCFATAVDTTRHELPVKNFFIDGDRREFLDKAEACLKESEKLLVECTEGNHKDNSTSLECLRDIKMTSKDISQQLSGAFSELLELSSLVCRHTVHVQQAMEEEQLGTARTHELYCPKQ
;
A
#
# COMPACT_ATOMS: atom_id res chain seq x y z
N MET A 1 -51.62 17.36 -7.25
CA MET A 1 -50.99 16.39 -6.32
C MET A 1 -49.59 16.16 -6.85
N SER A 2 -48.68 17.13 -6.90
CA SER A 2 -48.05 17.90 -5.80
C SER A 2 -47.25 17.01 -4.85
N ARG A 3 -45.96 17.39 -4.73
CA ARG A 3 -44.95 17.08 -3.71
C ARG A 3 -44.10 15.83 -3.93
N ASP A 4 -42.79 15.83 -3.75
CA ASP A 4 -41.76 16.85 -3.57
C ASP A 4 -40.44 16.12 -3.89
N THR A 5 -39.56 16.73 -4.69
CA THR A 5 -38.22 16.20 -4.97
C THR A 5 -37.25 16.88 -4.02
N GLU A 6 -36.84 16.20 -2.94
CA GLU A 6 -35.70 16.62 -2.11
C GLU A 6 -34.43 15.89 -2.55
N PRO A 7 -33.35 16.60 -2.91
CA PRO A 7 -32.03 15.98 -3.05
C PRO A 7 -31.39 15.81 -1.66
N SER A 8 -31.04 14.57 -1.33
CA SER A 8 -30.34 14.21 -0.11
C SER A 8 -29.00 14.94 -0.01
N LEU A 9 -28.90 15.76 1.04
CA LEU A 9 -27.77 16.59 1.41
C LEU A 9 -26.45 15.81 1.45
N LEU A 10 -25.55 16.30 0.60
CA LEU A 10 -24.10 16.21 0.70
C LEU A 10 -23.67 16.42 2.17
N GLY A 11 -23.18 15.35 2.81
CA GLY A 11 -22.60 15.38 4.15
C GLY A 11 -21.36 16.27 4.17
N LYS A 12 -21.58 17.55 4.47
CA LYS A 12 -20.54 18.53 4.74
C LYS A 12 -19.78 18.08 6.00
N SER A 13 -18.52 17.72 5.83
CA SER A 13 -17.57 17.53 6.92
C SER A 13 -17.50 18.80 7.75
N MET A 14 -18.02 18.75 8.98
CA MET A 14 -17.70 19.72 10.03
C MET A 14 -16.25 19.49 10.47
N LEU A 15 -15.31 20.08 9.75
CA LEU A 15 -14.02 20.43 10.32
C LEU A 15 -14.13 21.91 10.69
N GLN A 16 -14.46 22.17 11.96
CA GLN A 16 -14.33 23.49 12.57
C GLN A 16 -12.86 23.89 12.49
N SER A 17 -12.53 24.61 11.43
CA SER A 17 -11.27 25.29 11.28
C SER A 17 -11.28 26.51 12.18
N THR A 18 -10.44 26.50 13.21
CA THR A 18 -10.00 27.70 13.91
C THR A 18 -8.91 28.39 13.09
N PHE A 19 -9.23 28.82 11.86
CA PHE A 19 -8.51 29.92 11.27
C PHE A 19 -9.37 31.15 11.48
N SER A 20 -8.96 31.91 12.49
CA SER A 20 -9.37 33.29 12.71
C SER A 20 -9.48 33.99 11.36
N ASP A 21 -10.69 34.48 11.12
CA ASP A 21 -11.02 35.50 10.15
C ASP A 21 -9.84 36.46 9.99
N GLY A 22 -9.40 36.59 8.75
CA GLY A 22 -8.23 37.38 8.39
C GLY A 22 -8.49 38.84 8.75
N HIS A 23 -8.09 39.23 9.95
CA HIS A 23 -7.70 40.60 10.23
C HIS A 23 -6.43 40.86 9.43
N CYS A 24 -6.60 41.09 8.13
CA CYS A 24 -5.72 41.97 7.40
C CYS A 24 -5.78 43.30 8.15
N PHE A 25 -4.90 43.49 9.13
CA PHE A 25 -4.49 44.81 9.58
C PHE A 25 -3.76 45.46 8.41
N ARG A 26 -4.53 45.84 7.38
CA ARG A 26 -4.14 46.90 6.47
C ARG A 26 -4.14 48.14 7.35
N PRO A 27 -2.98 48.74 7.67
CA PRO A 27 -2.99 50.00 8.37
C PRO A 27 -3.70 50.98 7.44
N ASP A 28 -4.91 51.38 7.81
CA ASP A 28 -5.60 52.47 7.14
C ASP A 28 -4.82 53.72 7.53
N PHE A 29 -3.84 54.08 6.69
CA PHE A 29 -3.21 55.38 6.77
C PHE A 29 -4.22 56.39 6.27
N ASP A 30 -5.14 56.78 7.16
CA ASP A 30 -6.04 57.89 6.90
C ASP A 30 -5.25 59.21 6.97
N ILE A 31 -4.64 59.57 5.84
CA ILE A 31 -3.91 60.83 5.68
C ILE A 31 -4.86 62.03 5.68
N SER A 32 -6.19 61.81 5.77
CA SER A 32 -7.19 62.87 5.85
C SER A 32 -7.15 63.64 7.16
N VAL A 33 -6.57 63.08 8.24
CA VAL A 33 -6.38 63.77 9.52
C VAL A 33 -5.28 64.84 9.45
N ILE A 34 -4.36 64.76 8.47
CA ILE A 34 -3.29 65.75 8.25
C ILE A 34 -3.80 66.97 7.46
N LYS A 35 -5.10 67.07 7.17
CA LYS A 35 -5.67 68.28 6.53
C LYS A 35 -6.18 69.34 7.49
N ASP A 36 -6.31 69.02 8.79
CA ASP A 36 -6.90 69.95 9.73
C ASP A 36 -5.86 70.46 10.74
N LYS A 37 -5.50 71.73 10.56
CA LYS A 37 -4.61 72.58 11.38
C LYS A 37 -3.12 72.60 11.02
N THR A 38 -2.78 72.64 9.74
CA THR A 38 -1.72 73.58 9.32
C THR A 38 -2.40 74.90 8.93
N VAL A 39 -2.70 75.71 9.94
CA VAL A 39 -2.83 77.15 9.71
C VAL A 39 -1.44 77.58 9.22
N ILE A 40 -1.28 77.68 7.91
CA ILE A 40 -0.22 78.50 7.32
C ILE A 40 -0.66 79.93 7.61
N GLU A 41 -0.48 80.33 8.86
CA GLU A 41 -0.33 81.74 9.19
C GLU A 41 0.87 82.17 8.33
N ASN A 42 0.68 83.20 7.51
CA ASN A 42 1.75 83.80 6.71
C ASN A 42 2.79 84.42 7.67
N ALA A 43 3.53 83.58 8.38
CA ALA A 43 4.82 83.93 8.93
C ALA A 43 5.69 84.18 7.72
N ALA A 44 6.10 85.44 7.54
CA ALA A 44 7.06 85.86 6.53
C ALA A 44 8.13 84.78 6.36
N GLU A 45 8.38 84.37 5.11
CA GLU A 45 9.48 83.46 4.83
C GLU A 45 10.73 84.01 5.54
N PRO A 46 11.29 83.31 6.53
CA PRO A 46 12.61 83.67 7.01
C PRO A 46 13.52 83.43 5.82
N GLU A 47 14.27 84.45 5.39
CA GLU A 47 15.24 84.36 4.31
C GLU A 47 15.95 83.00 4.40
N ARG A 48 15.58 82.07 3.50
CA ARG A 48 16.20 80.76 3.47
C ARG A 48 17.59 80.96 2.92
N SER A 49 18.56 81.09 3.81
CA SER A 49 19.94 80.98 3.41
C SER A 49 20.13 79.57 2.82
N PRO A 50 20.82 79.43 1.68
CA PRO A 50 21.08 78.14 1.05
C PRO A 50 21.81 77.14 1.98
N GLU A 51 22.40 77.62 3.07
CA GLU A 51 23.04 76.82 4.11
C GLU A 51 22.06 76.13 5.08
N ASN A 52 20.86 76.68 5.30
CA ASN A 52 19.85 76.05 6.15
C ASN A 52 19.15 74.89 5.43
N GLU A 53 18.77 75.08 4.17
CA GLU A 53 18.20 74.00 3.34
C GLU A 53 19.20 72.85 3.15
N LYS A 54 20.48 73.18 2.97
CA LYS A 54 21.55 72.18 2.90
C LYS A 54 21.67 71.38 4.20
N ARG A 55 21.61 72.03 5.36
CA ARG A 55 21.61 71.34 6.66
C ARG A 55 20.38 70.45 6.88
N ASP A 56 19.21 70.88 6.44
CA ASP A 56 17.98 70.07 6.52
C ASP A 56 18.06 68.83 5.64
N VAL A 57 18.57 68.97 4.41
CA VAL A 57 18.80 67.84 3.49
C VAL A 57 19.85 66.88 4.04
N GLU A 58 20.95 67.39 4.61
CA GLU A 58 21.98 66.57 5.26
C GLU A 58 21.43 65.79 6.46
N MET A 59 20.61 66.44 7.30
CA MET A 59 19.96 65.81 8.46
C MET A 59 18.98 64.71 8.02
N GLN A 60 18.14 64.98 7.02
CA GLN A 60 17.21 63.99 6.47
C GLN A 60 17.95 62.80 5.85
N THR A 61 19.04 63.07 5.13
CA THR A 61 19.90 62.02 4.54
C THR A 61 20.53 61.15 5.62
N PHE A 62 21.04 61.77 6.69
CA PHE A 62 21.58 61.04 7.84
C PHE A 62 20.53 60.15 8.51
N LEU A 63 19.33 60.69 8.75
CA LEU A 63 18.24 59.92 9.36
C LEU A 63 17.82 58.73 8.48
N LEU A 64 17.69 58.95 7.17
CA LEU A 64 17.36 57.89 6.22
C LEU A 64 18.45 56.81 6.18
N ALA A 65 19.72 57.19 6.13
CA ALA A 65 20.85 56.26 6.17
C ALA A 65 20.86 55.45 7.48
N TYR A 66 20.63 56.11 8.62
CA TYR A 66 20.55 55.43 9.92
C TYR A 66 19.39 54.43 9.97
N LEU A 67 18.19 54.81 9.53
CA LEU A 67 17.04 53.93 9.49
C LEU A 67 17.27 52.75 8.55
N THR A 68 17.87 52.99 7.38
CA THR A 68 18.21 51.96 6.39
C THR A 68 19.19 50.95 6.98
N ALA A 69 20.31 51.42 7.55
CA ALA A 69 21.30 50.56 8.20
C ALA A 69 20.71 49.76 9.39
N LYS A 70 19.81 50.38 10.18
CA LYS A 70 19.12 49.70 11.28
C LYS A 70 18.16 48.62 10.79
N MET A 71 17.42 48.88 9.72
CA MET A 71 16.53 47.90 9.10
C MET A 71 17.32 46.74 8.50
N GLU A 72 18.40 47.03 7.79
CA GLU A 72 19.30 46.02 7.21
C GLU A 72 19.90 45.13 8.30
N SER A 73 20.42 45.73 9.38
CA SER A 73 20.98 45.00 10.51
C SER A 73 19.96 44.07 11.19
N ASN A 74 18.76 44.58 11.47
CA ASN A 74 17.67 43.77 12.04
C ASN A 74 17.25 42.65 11.09
N THR A 75 17.14 42.94 9.80
CA THR A 75 16.77 41.96 8.77
C THR A 75 17.84 40.87 8.66
N ALA A 76 19.12 41.22 8.68
CA ALA A 76 20.22 40.27 8.65
C ALA A 76 20.18 39.34 9.88
N LYS A 77 19.91 39.88 11.07
CA LYS A 77 19.76 39.08 12.30
C LYS A 77 18.58 38.11 12.21
N LEU A 78 17.43 38.57 11.75
CA LEU A 78 16.24 37.73 11.59
C LEU A 78 16.45 36.63 10.54
N LYS A 79 17.13 36.95 9.43
CA LYS A 79 17.51 35.96 8.40
C LYS A 79 18.43 34.89 8.98
N ALA A 80 19.50 35.29 9.67
CA ALA A 80 20.44 34.35 10.28
C ALA A 80 19.75 33.44 11.31
N GLU A 81 18.83 33.98 12.11
CA GLU A 81 18.05 33.18 13.06
C GLU A 81 17.09 32.21 12.36
N ALA A 82 16.43 32.65 11.29
CA ALA A 82 15.55 31.78 10.49
C ALA A 82 16.33 30.66 9.80
N GLU A 83 17.48 30.96 9.20
CA GLU A 83 18.38 29.97 8.59
C GLU A 83 18.87 28.94 9.60
N ALA A 84 19.29 29.37 10.80
CA ALA A 84 19.70 28.48 11.87
C ALA A 84 18.57 27.54 12.31
N ARG A 85 17.34 28.06 12.46
CA ARG A 85 16.17 27.25 12.81
C ARG A 85 15.81 26.24 11.73
N ILE A 86 15.87 26.63 10.45
CA ILE A 86 15.59 25.73 9.33
C ILE A 86 16.62 24.59 9.30
N LEU A 87 17.92 24.90 9.43
CA LEU A 87 18.97 23.90 9.48
C LEU A 87 18.76 22.90 10.63
N GLN A 88 18.44 23.39 11.82
CA GLN A 88 18.13 22.54 12.96
C GLN A 88 16.94 21.60 12.68
N MET A 89 15.84 22.12 12.15
CA MET A 89 14.67 21.31 11.82
C MET A 89 14.98 20.26 10.74
N MET A 90 15.82 20.59 9.76
CA MET A 90 16.25 19.63 8.72
C MET A 90 17.11 18.49 9.31
N GLU A 91 17.99 18.80 10.25
CA GLU A 91 18.78 17.78 10.95
C GLU A 91 17.90 16.86 11.80
N GLU A 92 16.94 17.43 12.53
CA GLU A 92 15.97 16.69 13.33
C GLU A 92 15.05 15.81 12.45
N GLU A 93 14.54 16.34 11.34
CA GLU A 93 13.73 15.60 10.36
C GLU A 93 14.51 14.41 9.80
N LYS A 94 15.76 14.62 9.39
CA LYS A 94 16.63 13.55 8.88
C LYS A 94 16.90 12.48 9.93
N ALA A 95 17.13 12.87 11.19
CA ALA A 95 17.33 11.94 12.29
C ALA A 95 16.07 11.09 12.54
N LEU A 96 14.90 11.71 12.55
CA LEU A 96 13.61 11.02 12.68
C LEU A 96 13.34 10.10 11.49
N HIS A 97 13.64 10.53 10.27
CA HIS A 97 13.47 9.72 9.06
C HIS A 97 14.32 8.43 9.14
N ASN A 98 15.59 8.56 9.52
CA ASN A 98 16.49 7.41 9.71
C ASN A 98 15.97 6.47 10.79
N GLU A 99 15.45 7.00 11.90
CA GLU A 99 14.88 6.23 13.00
C GLU A 99 13.62 5.44 12.57
N VAL A 100 12.73 6.08 11.81
CA VAL A 100 11.56 5.41 11.22
C VAL A 100 11.98 4.30 10.28
N GLN A 101 12.96 4.55 9.41
CA GLN A 101 13.45 3.53 8.48
C GLN A 101 14.08 2.34 9.22
N ARG A 102 14.85 2.62 10.28
CA ARG A 102 15.44 1.59 11.16
C ARG A 102 14.35 0.75 11.83
N LYS A 103 13.35 1.38 12.42
CA LYS A 103 12.21 0.69 13.06
C LYS A 103 11.40 -0.13 12.07
N LYS A 104 11.14 0.39 10.86
CA LYS A 104 10.46 -0.34 9.78
C LYS A 104 11.21 -1.61 9.40
N ARG A 105 12.54 -1.54 9.25
CA ARG A 105 13.38 -2.71 8.97
C ARG A 105 13.31 -3.74 10.10
N GLN A 106 13.37 -3.30 11.35
CA GLN A 106 13.26 -4.19 12.51
C GLN A 106 11.90 -4.89 12.59
N TYR A 107 10.81 -4.14 12.37
CA TYR A 107 9.46 -4.68 12.35
C TYR A 107 9.29 -5.74 11.24
N LEU A 108 9.70 -5.43 10.01
CA LEU A 108 9.61 -6.39 8.90
C LEU A 108 10.40 -7.67 9.17
N LEU A 109 11.57 -7.56 9.79
CA LEU A 109 12.37 -8.73 10.19
C LEU A 109 11.67 -9.56 11.27
N ALA A 110 11.11 -8.90 12.28
CA ALA A 110 10.37 -9.57 13.35
C ALA A 110 9.12 -10.28 12.81
N GLU A 111 8.39 -9.63 11.91
CA GLU A 111 7.20 -10.20 11.27
C GLU A 111 7.54 -11.41 10.41
N LYS A 112 8.63 -11.35 9.63
CA LYS A 112 9.09 -12.50 8.86
C LYS A 112 9.44 -13.69 9.77
N LYS A 113 10.13 -13.45 10.89
CA LYS A 113 10.45 -14.49 11.88
C LYS A 113 9.18 -15.07 12.52
N ARG A 114 8.18 -14.24 12.81
CA ARG A 114 6.89 -14.69 13.34
C ARG A 114 6.22 -15.66 12.37
N LEU A 115 6.11 -15.28 11.10
CA LEU A 115 5.53 -16.13 10.05
C LEU A 115 6.30 -17.44 9.84
N GLU A 116 7.64 -17.38 9.90
CA GLU A 116 8.49 -18.57 9.82
C GLU A 116 8.22 -19.53 10.99
N ASN A 117 8.12 -19.01 12.21
CA ASN A 117 7.79 -19.82 13.38
C ASN A 117 6.37 -20.40 13.30
N GLU A 118 5.39 -19.63 12.85
CA GLU A 118 4.01 -20.13 12.64
C GLU A 118 3.96 -21.27 11.62
N LEU A 119 4.76 -21.19 10.55
CA LEU A 119 4.88 -22.29 9.59
C LEU A 119 5.54 -23.53 10.20
N LEU A 120 6.58 -23.33 11.02
CA LEU A 120 7.21 -24.44 11.74
C LEU A 120 6.24 -25.10 12.72
N ASP A 121 5.43 -24.32 13.44
CA ASP A 121 4.42 -24.84 14.36
C ASP A 121 3.35 -25.66 13.60
N LEU A 122 2.93 -25.20 12.41
CA LEU A 122 2.04 -25.96 11.53
C LEU A 122 2.67 -27.27 11.06
N GLN A 123 3.96 -27.26 10.70
CA GLN A 123 4.69 -28.48 10.30
C GLN A 123 4.81 -29.46 11.46
N ILE A 124 5.12 -28.96 12.66
CA ILE A 124 5.18 -29.77 13.88
C ILE A 124 3.81 -30.39 14.15
N ALA A 125 2.73 -29.61 14.12
CA ALA A 125 1.38 -30.12 14.34
C ALA A 125 0.99 -31.20 13.31
N ALA A 126 1.35 -31.00 12.03
CA ALA A 126 1.07 -31.97 10.97
C ALA A 126 1.88 -33.27 11.10
N LEU A 127 3.13 -33.18 11.58
CA LEU A 127 4.02 -34.34 11.78
C LEU A 127 3.79 -35.04 13.12
N THR A 128 3.22 -34.35 14.10
CA THR A 128 2.96 -34.88 15.45
C THR A 128 2.24 -36.23 15.46
N PRO A 129 1.19 -36.50 14.66
CA PRO A 129 0.50 -37.80 14.71
C PRO A 129 1.18 -38.92 13.91
N VAL A 130 2.21 -38.62 13.11
CA VAL A 130 2.86 -39.61 12.23
C VAL A 130 3.58 -40.72 13.01
N PRO A 131 4.33 -40.44 14.10
CA PRO A 131 4.97 -41.49 14.89
C PRO A 131 3.97 -42.46 15.51
N GLU A 132 2.85 -41.98 16.05
CA GLU A 132 1.79 -42.82 16.62
C GLU A 132 1.12 -43.66 15.53
N ALA A 133 0.79 -43.06 14.38
CA ALA A 133 0.23 -43.79 13.24
C ALA A 133 1.20 -44.87 12.70
N ALA A 134 2.49 -44.57 12.64
CA ALA A 134 3.51 -45.53 12.22
C ALA A 134 3.69 -46.70 13.20
N LYS A 135 3.60 -46.43 14.52
CA LYS A 135 3.59 -47.47 15.55
C LYS A 135 2.37 -48.37 15.40
N GLN A 136 1.17 -47.79 15.30
CA GLN A 136 -0.07 -48.54 15.11
C GLN A 136 -0.01 -49.41 13.85
N PHE A 137 0.45 -48.85 12.72
CA PHE A 137 0.63 -49.60 11.49
C PHE A 137 1.60 -50.78 11.66
N THR A 138 2.68 -50.60 12.42
CA THR A 138 3.65 -51.67 12.69
C THR A 138 3.03 -52.79 13.53
N GLU A 139 2.24 -52.43 14.54
CA GLU A 139 1.50 -53.39 15.37
C GLU A 139 0.48 -54.15 14.54
N ASP A 140 -0.33 -53.45 13.74
CA ASP A 140 -1.34 -54.03 12.85
C ASP A 140 -0.69 -55.00 11.84
N TYR A 141 0.45 -54.60 11.25
CA TYR A 141 1.22 -55.43 10.33
C TYR A 141 1.74 -56.69 11.02
N MET A 142 2.28 -56.58 12.23
CA MET A 142 2.75 -57.73 13.00
C MET A 142 1.60 -58.68 13.36
N CYS A 143 0.45 -58.14 13.76
CA CYS A 143 -0.76 -58.92 13.99
C CYS A 143 -1.22 -59.66 12.72
N PHE A 144 -1.25 -58.97 11.58
CA PHE A 144 -1.60 -59.56 10.30
C PHE A 144 -0.61 -60.66 9.88
N ALA A 145 0.69 -60.40 9.96
CA ALA A 145 1.72 -61.38 9.64
C ALA A 145 1.60 -62.63 10.53
N THR A 146 1.34 -62.44 11.82
CA THR A 146 1.11 -63.54 12.78
C THR A 146 -0.15 -64.33 12.43
N ALA A 147 -1.24 -63.66 12.06
CA ALA A 147 -2.47 -64.32 11.65
C ALA A 147 -2.27 -65.15 10.37
N VAL A 148 -1.61 -64.58 9.36
CA VAL A 148 -1.25 -65.27 8.11
C VAL A 148 -0.38 -66.49 8.40
N ASP A 149 0.65 -66.33 9.23
CA ASP A 149 1.53 -67.41 9.61
C ASP A 149 0.78 -68.51 10.39
N THR A 150 -0.13 -68.14 11.30
CA THR A 150 -0.99 -69.09 12.01
C THR A 150 -1.87 -69.85 11.04
N THR A 151 -2.55 -69.17 10.11
CA THR A 151 -3.32 -69.86 9.06
C THR A 151 -2.47 -70.73 8.16
N ARG A 152 -1.21 -70.37 7.86
CA ARG A 152 -0.29 -71.22 7.10
C ARG A 152 0.02 -72.51 7.85
N HIS A 153 0.16 -72.45 9.17
CA HIS A 153 0.45 -73.62 10.00
C HIS A 153 -0.79 -74.47 10.30
N GLU A 154 -1.98 -73.86 10.37
CA GLU A 154 -3.25 -74.57 10.54
C GLU A 154 -3.79 -75.16 9.23
N LEU A 155 -3.48 -74.56 8.08
CA LEU A 155 -3.77 -75.16 6.77
C LEU A 155 -2.88 -76.40 6.59
N PRO A 156 -3.46 -77.61 6.50
CA PRO A 156 -2.67 -78.80 6.29
C PRO A 156 -2.01 -78.72 4.90
N VAL A 157 -0.68 -78.64 4.87
CA VAL A 157 0.14 -78.77 3.64
C VAL A 157 0.08 -80.19 3.05
N LYS A 158 -0.86 -81.03 3.51
CA LYS A 158 -1.16 -82.33 2.94
C LYS A 158 -2.17 -82.12 1.83
N ASN A 159 -1.70 -82.32 0.59
CA ASN A 159 -2.46 -82.47 -0.65
C ASN A 159 -3.98 -82.53 -0.44
N PHE A 160 -4.70 -81.52 -0.95
CA PHE A 160 -6.16 -81.48 -0.98
C PHE A 160 -6.71 -82.86 -1.39
N PHE A 161 -7.47 -83.48 -0.50
CA PHE A 161 -8.37 -84.56 -0.91
C PHE A 161 -9.50 -83.89 -1.66
N ILE A 162 -9.39 -83.86 -3.00
CA ILE A 162 -10.50 -83.46 -3.86
C ILE A 162 -11.52 -84.58 -3.76
N ASP A 163 -12.61 -84.34 -3.05
CA ASP A 163 -13.72 -85.29 -2.99
C ASP A 163 -14.47 -85.22 -4.33
N GLY A 164 -14.45 -86.31 -5.09
CA GLY A 164 -15.00 -86.38 -6.46
C GLY A 164 -13.94 -86.45 -7.58
N ASP A 165 -14.40 -86.50 -8.83
CA ASP A 165 -13.50 -86.58 -9.99
C ASP A 165 -12.68 -85.29 -10.13
N ARG A 166 -11.36 -85.43 -10.02
CA ARG A 166 -10.38 -84.33 -10.15
C ARG A 166 -10.55 -83.56 -11.46
N ARG A 167 -10.98 -84.21 -12.54
CA ARG A 167 -11.24 -83.53 -13.81
C ARG A 167 -12.42 -82.58 -13.72
N GLU A 168 -13.52 -83.00 -13.13
CA GLU A 168 -14.73 -82.17 -12.99
C GLU A 168 -14.47 -80.91 -12.14
N PHE A 169 -13.66 -81.04 -11.08
CA PHE A 169 -13.23 -79.89 -10.28
C PHE A 169 -12.36 -78.92 -11.10
N LEU A 170 -11.39 -79.44 -11.86
CA LEU A 170 -10.52 -78.62 -12.71
C LEU A 170 -11.32 -77.92 -13.81
N ASP A 171 -12.28 -78.62 -14.43
CA ASP A 171 -13.15 -78.05 -15.46
C ASP A 171 -14.02 -76.91 -14.89
N LYS A 172 -14.56 -77.07 -13.68
CA LYS A 172 -15.31 -76.00 -12.99
C LYS A 172 -14.42 -74.82 -12.59
N ALA A 173 -13.21 -75.09 -12.09
CA ALA A 173 -12.26 -74.04 -11.74
C ALA A 173 -11.81 -73.25 -12.97
N GLU A 174 -11.55 -73.93 -14.09
CA GLU A 174 -11.21 -73.30 -15.36
C GLU A 174 -12.37 -72.45 -15.90
N ALA A 175 -13.62 -72.93 -15.80
CA ALA A 175 -14.80 -72.16 -16.19
C ALA A 175 -14.94 -70.87 -15.35
N CYS A 176 -14.80 -70.95 -14.02
CA CYS A 176 -14.84 -69.78 -13.14
C CYS A 176 -13.70 -68.79 -13.40
N LEU A 177 -12.50 -69.28 -13.71
CA LEU A 177 -11.36 -68.43 -14.06
C LEU A 177 -11.59 -67.71 -15.39
N LYS A 178 -12.11 -68.40 -16.40
CA LYS A 178 -12.49 -67.79 -17.69
C LYS A 178 -13.59 -66.75 -17.54
N GLU A 179 -14.58 -67.00 -16.67
CA GLU A 179 -15.62 -66.01 -16.36
C GLU A 179 -15.03 -64.78 -15.67
N SER A 180 -14.14 -64.97 -14.70
CA SER A 180 -13.46 -63.88 -13.99
C SER A 180 -12.56 -63.07 -14.92
N GLU A 181 -11.82 -63.73 -15.82
CA GLU A 181 -11.02 -63.10 -16.86
C GLU A 181 -11.90 -62.24 -17.78
N LYS A 182 -13.04 -62.77 -18.22
CA LYS A 182 -13.99 -62.02 -19.04
C LYS A 182 -14.53 -60.80 -18.30
N LEU A 183 -14.91 -60.94 -17.03
CA LEU A 183 -15.37 -59.82 -16.20
C LEU A 183 -14.28 -58.76 -15.99
N LEU A 184 -13.02 -59.17 -15.83
CA LEU A 184 -11.88 -58.24 -15.72
C LEU A 184 -11.62 -57.49 -17.03
N VAL A 185 -11.74 -58.17 -18.17
CA VAL A 185 -11.67 -57.54 -19.49
C VAL A 185 -12.81 -56.53 -19.67
N GLU A 186 -14.04 -56.89 -19.32
CA GLU A 186 -15.19 -55.97 -19.35
C GLU A 186 -15.00 -54.76 -18.39
N CYS A 187 -14.41 -54.96 -17.21
CA CYS A 187 -14.08 -53.89 -16.27
C CYS A 187 -12.96 -52.97 -16.76
N THR A 188 -12.02 -53.48 -17.56
CA THR A 188 -10.87 -52.72 -18.07
C THR A 188 -11.15 -52.02 -19.39
N GLU A 189 -12.03 -52.57 -20.22
CA GLU A 189 -12.55 -51.92 -21.44
C GLU A 189 -13.65 -50.89 -21.12
N GLY A 190 -14.34 -51.05 -19.98
CA GLY A 190 -15.30 -50.07 -19.45
C GLY A 190 -14.63 -48.76 -19.03
N ASN A 191 -14.81 -47.71 -19.84
CA ASN A 191 -14.60 -46.28 -19.55
C ASN A 191 -13.20 -45.66 -19.72
N HIS A 192 -12.26 -46.26 -20.45
CA HIS A 192 -11.04 -45.51 -20.79
C HIS A 192 -11.32 -44.33 -21.74
N LYS A 193 -12.36 -44.42 -22.59
CA LYS A 193 -12.74 -43.37 -23.55
C LYS A 193 -13.42 -42.18 -22.87
N ASP A 194 -14.45 -42.41 -22.07
CA ASP A 194 -15.18 -41.33 -21.38
C ASP A 194 -14.32 -40.59 -20.35
N ASN A 195 -13.43 -41.32 -19.67
CA ASN A 195 -12.47 -40.75 -18.73
C ASN A 195 -11.39 -39.93 -19.47
N SER A 196 -10.94 -40.37 -20.66
CA SER A 196 -9.99 -39.60 -21.48
C SER A 196 -10.57 -38.27 -21.97
N THR A 197 -11.82 -38.23 -22.44
CA THR A 197 -12.51 -36.98 -22.81
C THR A 197 -12.74 -36.07 -21.62
N SER A 198 -13.10 -36.62 -20.45
CA SER A 198 -13.27 -35.84 -19.23
C SER A 198 -11.95 -35.21 -18.76
N LEU A 199 -10.85 -35.96 -18.86
CA LEU A 199 -9.50 -35.46 -18.55
C LEU A 199 -9.02 -34.41 -19.55
N GLU A 200 -9.39 -34.52 -20.83
CA GLU A 200 -9.10 -33.52 -21.85
C GLU A 200 -9.90 -32.23 -21.59
N CYS A 201 -11.20 -32.32 -21.32
CA CYS A 201 -12.01 -31.16 -20.90
C CYS A 201 -11.45 -30.48 -19.64
N LEU A 202 -11.00 -31.24 -18.63
CA LEU A 202 -10.38 -30.67 -17.43
C LEU A 202 -9.06 -29.97 -17.74
N ARG A 203 -8.27 -30.48 -18.69
CA ARG A 203 -7.04 -29.84 -19.15
C ARG A 203 -7.32 -28.51 -19.84
N ASP A 204 -8.35 -28.46 -20.68
CA ASP A 204 -8.76 -27.24 -21.37
C ASP A 204 -9.29 -26.18 -20.40
N ILE A 205 -10.12 -26.58 -19.43
CA ILE A 205 -10.59 -25.68 -18.35
C ILE A 205 -9.41 -25.14 -17.55
N LYS A 206 -8.43 -25.98 -17.23
CA LYS A 206 -7.23 -25.54 -16.51
C LYS A 206 -6.40 -24.55 -17.33
N MET A 207 -6.25 -24.76 -18.63
CA MET A 207 -5.48 -23.87 -19.50
C MET A 207 -6.18 -22.51 -19.66
N THR A 208 -7.48 -22.52 -19.95
CA THR A 208 -8.30 -21.30 -20.09
C THR A 208 -8.38 -20.50 -18.79
N SER A 209 -8.53 -21.17 -17.64
CA SER A 209 -8.48 -20.51 -16.33
C SER A 209 -7.15 -19.80 -16.07
N LYS A 210 -6.03 -20.43 -16.46
CA LYS A 210 -4.69 -19.83 -16.33
C LYS A 210 -4.52 -18.62 -17.23
N ASP A 211 -4.98 -18.70 -18.49
CA ASP A 211 -4.95 -17.59 -19.43
C ASP A 211 -5.77 -16.39 -18.94
N ILE A 212 -7.02 -16.62 -18.50
CA ILE A 212 -7.88 -15.57 -17.92
C ILE A 212 -7.22 -14.91 -16.70
N SER A 213 -6.61 -15.71 -15.81
CA SER A 213 -5.93 -15.18 -14.62
C SER A 213 -4.75 -14.29 -14.99
N GLN A 214 -4.00 -14.66 -16.03
CA GLN A 214 -2.88 -13.88 -16.52
C GLN A 214 -3.34 -12.58 -17.18
N GLN A 215 -4.39 -12.63 -18.00
CA GLN A 215 -5.00 -11.44 -18.61
C GLN A 215 -5.54 -10.48 -17.55
N LEU A 216 -6.22 -11.00 -16.52
CA LEU A 216 -6.75 -10.18 -15.42
C LEU A 216 -5.64 -9.46 -14.65
N SER A 217 -4.54 -10.16 -14.36
CA SER A 217 -3.36 -9.58 -13.73
C SER A 217 -2.72 -8.47 -14.57
N GLY A 218 -2.61 -8.69 -15.89
CA GLY A 218 -2.15 -7.69 -16.85
C GLY A 218 -3.04 -6.45 -16.86
N ALA A 219 -4.34 -6.64 -17.04
CA ALA A 219 -5.33 -5.56 -17.08
C ALA A 219 -5.37 -4.76 -15.76
N PHE A 220 -5.23 -5.42 -14.61
CA PHE A 220 -5.17 -4.73 -13.32
C PHE A 220 -3.92 -3.84 -13.20
N SER A 221 -2.79 -4.33 -13.71
CA SER A 221 -1.54 -3.56 -13.75
C SER A 221 -1.66 -2.33 -14.65
N GLU A 222 -2.24 -2.48 -15.84
CA GLU A 222 -2.52 -1.38 -16.76
C GLU A 222 -3.50 -0.35 -16.17
N LEU A 223 -4.56 -0.81 -15.48
CA LEU A 223 -5.52 0.06 -14.82
C LEU A 223 -4.87 0.89 -13.70
N LEU A 224 -3.97 0.29 -12.92
CA LEU A 224 -3.21 1.00 -11.89
C LEU A 224 -2.28 2.07 -12.47
N GLU A 225 -1.59 1.75 -13.57
CA GLU A 225 -0.78 2.70 -14.35
C GLU A 225 -1.62 3.88 -14.84
N LEU A 226 -2.75 3.61 -15.49
CA LEU A 226 -3.71 4.62 -15.96
C LEU A 226 -4.23 5.48 -14.80
N SER A 227 -4.62 4.87 -13.68
CA SER A 227 -5.08 5.58 -12.49
C SER A 227 -4.01 6.52 -11.93
N SER A 228 -2.77 6.06 -11.82
CA SER A 228 -1.63 6.88 -11.40
C SER A 228 -1.41 8.07 -12.33
N LEU A 229 -1.48 7.84 -13.64
CA LEU A 229 -1.30 8.88 -14.65
C LEU A 229 -2.42 9.92 -14.61
N VAL A 230 -3.68 9.49 -14.44
CA VAL A 230 -4.84 10.37 -14.26
C VAL A 230 -4.72 11.18 -12.97
N CYS A 231 -4.31 10.55 -11.86
CA CYS A 231 -4.06 11.25 -10.60
C CYS A 231 -3.01 12.35 -10.77
N ARG A 232 -1.87 12.01 -11.39
CA ARG A 232 -0.78 12.97 -11.65
C ARG A 232 -1.24 14.11 -12.56
N HIS A 233 -1.98 13.80 -13.63
CA HIS A 233 -2.53 14.83 -14.51
C HIS A 233 -3.50 15.75 -13.78
N THR A 234 -4.38 15.21 -12.93
CA THR A 234 -5.31 15.98 -12.11
C THR A 234 -4.57 16.94 -11.18
N VAL A 235 -3.49 16.49 -10.54
CA VAL A 235 -2.63 17.35 -9.71
C VAL A 235 -2.01 18.47 -10.53
N HIS A 236 -1.46 18.17 -11.71
CA HIS A 236 -0.88 19.20 -12.58
C HIS A 236 -1.91 20.23 -13.08
N VAL A 237 -3.12 19.79 -13.42
CA VAL A 237 -4.21 20.69 -13.83
C VAL A 237 -4.61 21.59 -12.66
N GLN A 238 -4.76 21.03 -11.47
CA GLN A 238 -5.09 21.80 -10.27
C GLN A 238 -3.99 22.81 -9.94
N GLN A 239 -2.72 22.39 -9.99
CA GLN A 239 -1.56 23.26 -9.82
C GLN A 239 -1.55 24.41 -10.83
N ALA A 240 -1.81 24.13 -12.12
CA ALA A 240 -1.87 25.16 -13.16
C ALA A 240 -3.00 26.18 -12.91
N MET A 241 -4.18 25.73 -12.47
CA MET A 241 -5.28 26.65 -12.11
C MET A 241 -4.93 27.51 -10.90
N GLU A 242 -4.28 26.94 -9.88
CA GLU A 242 -3.83 27.70 -8.70
C GLU A 242 -2.75 28.71 -9.07
N GLU A 243 -1.80 28.35 -9.94
CA GLU A 243 -0.76 29.23 -10.46
C GLU A 243 -1.35 30.39 -11.29
N GLU A 244 -2.39 30.13 -12.09
CA GLU A 244 -3.11 31.16 -12.83
C GLU A 244 -3.84 32.14 -11.90
N GLN A 245 -4.49 31.64 -10.84
CA GLN A 245 -5.16 32.47 -9.82
C GLN A 245 -4.17 33.32 -9.01
N LEU A 246 -2.99 32.79 -8.70
CA LEU A 246 -1.92 33.49 -7.97
C LEU A 246 -1.23 34.58 -8.82
N GLY A 247 -1.27 34.45 -10.14
CA GLY A 247 -0.67 35.37 -11.09
C GLY A 247 0.84 35.16 -11.29
N THR A 248 1.31 35.40 -12.50
CA THR A 248 2.67 35.09 -12.97
C THR A 248 3.80 35.74 -12.16
N ALA A 249 3.57 36.91 -11.58
CA ALA A 249 4.58 37.57 -10.74
C ALA A 249 4.79 36.85 -9.40
N ARG A 250 3.70 36.36 -8.77
CA ARG A 250 3.74 35.68 -7.47
C ARG A 250 4.26 34.25 -7.60
N THR A 251 3.90 33.55 -8.67
CA THR A 251 4.39 32.19 -8.96
C THR A 251 5.88 32.19 -9.26
N HIS A 252 6.39 33.18 -10.00
CA HIS A 252 7.82 33.30 -10.30
C HIS A 252 8.67 33.61 -9.05
N GLU A 253 8.12 34.31 -8.05
CA GLU A 253 8.79 34.48 -6.75
C GLU A 253 8.81 33.20 -5.90
N LEU A 254 7.83 32.30 -6.07
CA LEU A 254 7.73 31.03 -5.33
C LEU A 254 8.59 29.92 -5.94
N TYR A 255 8.67 29.83 -7.27
CA TYR A 255 9.40 28.75 -7.97
C TYR A 255 10.84 29.10 -8.36
N CYS A 256 11.18 30.40 -8.48
CA CYS A 256 12.56 30.83 -8.73
C CYS A 256 13.06 31.63 -7.52
N PRO A 257 13.81 31.00 -6.60
CA PRO A 257 14.49 31.73 -5.54
C PRO A 257 15.45 32.73 -6.19
N LYS A 258 15.37 34.00 -5.78
CA LYS A 258 16.29 35.05 -6.24
C LYS A 258 17.72 34.61 -5.90
N GLN A 259 18.54 34.41 -6.94
CA GLN A 259 19.98 34.15 -6.85
C GLN A 259 20.71 35.34 -6.24
#